data_AF-A0A1H6IFP7-F1
#
_entry.id   AF-A0A1H6IFP7-F1
#
_cell.length_a   1.000
_cell.length_b   1.000
_cell.length_c   1.000
_cell.angle_alpha   90.00
_cell.angle_beta   90.00
_cell.angle_gamma   90.00
#
_symmetry.space_group_name_H-M   'P 1'
#
loop_
_entity.id
_entity.type
_entity.pdbx_description
1 polymer ?
#
loop_
_entity_poly.entity_id
_entity_poly.type
_entity_poly.pdbx_seq_one_letter_code
_entity_poly.pdbx_strand_id
1 'polypeptide(L)'
;MPTILSTMTRLGLCAGAVAVSLAATSPSFAQGADTSFFVTSNGIGNGGNLGGLAGADNHCQTLAQAAGAGAKTWRAYLSTQAVDGKPAINAKDRIGNGPWKNAKGVVVAKDVADLHGASNNLSKQTSLSEKGEVINGRGDTPNRHDVLTGSQADGTAFAAGEDRTCKNWTSSTQGAAMVGHIDRTGLNEEPPSKSWNTSHPSRGPDGGCSQNDLKSTGGDGLLYCFASN
;
A
#
# COMPACT_ATOMS: atom_id res chain seq x y z
N MET A 1 89.59 -17.45 -16.70
CA MET A 1 88.82 -16.82 -15.60
C MET A 1 87.78 -15.91 -16.24
N PRO A 2 86.49 -15.85 -15.85
CA PRO A 2 85.66 -16.69 -14.94
C PRO A 2 84.60 -17.51 -15.74
N THR A 3 84.26 -18.74 -15.33
CA THR A 3 83.20 -19.19 -14.39
C THR A 3 81.85 -19.50 -15.06
N ILE A 4 81.59 -20.79 -15.21
CA ILE A 4 80.30 -21.43 -15.48
C ILE A 4 79.42 -21.29 -14.22
N LEU A 5 78.15 -20.89 -14.36
CA LEU A 5 77.13 -21.15 -13.35
C LEU A 5 75.82 -21.61 -14.00
N SER A 6 75.37 -22.76 -13.51
CA SER A 6 74.21 -23.53 -13.94
C SER A 6 72.92 -23.06 -13.25
N THR A 7 71.80 -23.66 -13.70
CA THR A 7 70.47 -23.77 -13.03
C THR A 7 69.64 -22.47 -12.98
N MET A 8 68.31 -22.46 -13.15
CA MET A 8 67.30 -23.47 -12.83
C MET A 8 65.97 -23.14 -13.53
N THR A 9 65.33 -24.14 -14.13
CA THR A 9 63.97 -24.11 -14.68
C THR A 9 62.94 -23.85 -13.58
N ARG A 10 62.02 -22.88 -13.75
CA ARG A 10 60.78 -22.79 -12.96
C ARG A 10 59.58 -22.91 -13.90
N LEU A 11 58.99 -24.11 -13.89
CA LEU A 11 57.72 -24.41 -14.52
C LEU A 11 56.61 -23.81 -13.62
N GLY A 12 56.05 -22.68 -14.03
CA GLY A 12 54.92 -22.04 -13.35
C GLY A 12 53.61 -22.73 -13.74
N LEU A 13 53.07 -23.55 -12.85
CA LEU A 13 51.76 -24.19 -13.00
C LEU A 13 50.66 -23.15 -12.71
N CYS A 14 50.12 -22.51 -13.74
CA CYS A 14 48.92 -21.68 -13.62
C CYS A 14 47.68 -22.59 -13.59
N ALA A 15 47.21 -22.93 -12.39
CA ALA A 15 45.93 -23.60 -12.19
C ALA A 15 44.79 -22.62 -12.55
N GLY A 16 44.13 -22.87 -13.70
CA GLY A 16 42.94 -22.15 -14.11
C GLY A 16 41.74 -22.56 -13.25
N ALA A 17 41.34 -21.70 -12.31
CA ALA A 17 40.09 -21.86 -11.59
C ALA A 17 38.92 -21.42 -12.49
N VAL A 18 38.18 -22.40 -13.00
CA VAL A 18 36.89 -22.17 -13.67
C VAL A 18 35.88 -21.75 -12.60
N ALA A 19 35.63 -20.44 -12.49
CA ALA A 19 34.55 -19.92 -11.68
C ALA A 19 33.21 -20.22 -12.35
N VAL A 20 32.53 -21.27 -11.91
CA VAL A 20 31.13 -21.53 -12.25
C VAL A 20 30.29 -20.48 -11.53
N SER A 21 29.95 -19.41 -12.23
CA SER A 21 28.98 -18.41 -11.76
C SER A 21 27.59 -19.05 -11.70
N LEU A 22 27.17 -19.46 -10.51
CA LEU A 22 25.78 -19.79 -10.23
C LEU A 22 24.94 -18.53 -10.47
N ALA A 23 24.16 -18.53 -11.55
CA ALA A 23 23.10 -17.55 -11.74
C ALA A 23 22.07 -17.75 -10.62
N ALA A 24 22.10 -16.87 -9.62
CA ALA A 24 21.04 -16.78 -8.62
C ALA A 24 19.75 -16.34 -9.32
N THR A 25 18.83 -17.27 -9.54
CA THR A 25 17.46 -16.94 -9.94
C THR A 25 16.84 -16.11 -8.83
N SER A 26 16.68 -14.82 -9.05
CA SER A 26 16.04 -13.92 -8.08
C SER A 26 14.60 -14.40 -7.83
N PRO A 27 14.21 -14.71 -6.59
CA PRO A 27 12.88 -15.24 -6.31
C PRO A 27 11.76 -14.19 -6.46
N SER A 28 12.03 -12.93 -6.78
CA SER A 28 11.04 -11.84 -6.72
C SER A 28 9.76 -12.03 -7.54
N PHE A 29 9.74 -12.84 -8.62
CA PHE A 29 8.54 -13.01 -9.44
C PHE A 29 7.49 -13.95 -8.83
N ALA A 30 7.90 -14.94 -8.01
CA ALA A 30 6.95 -15.89 -7.42
C ALA A 30 6.14 -15.25 -6.28
N GLN A 31 6.75 -14.36 -5.50
CA GLN A 31 6.10 -13.65 -4.40
C GLN A 31 5.02 -12.66 -4.90
N GLY A 32 5.20 -12.08 -6.08
CA GLY A 32 4.22 -11.18 -6.68
C GLY A 32 2.88 -11.87 -6.99
N ALA A 33 2.92 -13.08 -7.54
CA ALA A 33 1.72 -13.80 -7.95
C ALA A 33 0.75 -14.08 -6.79
N ASP A 34 1.26 -14.37 -5.60
CA ASP A 34 0.45 -14.68 -4.41
C ASP A 34 -0.03 -13.44 -3.66
N THR A 35 0.52 -12.26 -3.94
CA THR A 35 0.14 -10.99 -3.29
C THR A 35 -1.33 -10.68 -3.53
N SER A 36 -2.10 -10.44 -2.46
CA SER A 36 -3.54 -10.10 -2.54
C SER A 36 -3.91 -8.88 -1.70
N PHE A 37 -2.94 -8.25 -1.05
CA PHE A 37 -3.07 -6.96 -0.39
C PHE A 37 -1.78 -6.16 -0.48
N PHE A 38 -1.88 -4.85 -0.66
CA PHE A 38 -0.78 -3.91 -0.47
C PHE A 38 -1.29 -2.50 -0.22
N VAL A 39 -0.42 -1.63 0.31
CA VAL A 39 -0.59 -0.18 0.31
C VAL A 39 0.09 0.37 -0.93
N THR A 40 -0.52 1.27 -1.67
CA THR A 40 0.15 1.85 -2.85
C THR A 40 1.47 2.51 -2.48
N SER A 41 2.57 2.20 -3.19
CA SER A 41 3.86 2.90 -2.97
C SER A 41 3.77 4.41 -3.24
N ASN A 42 2.88 4.82 -4.13
CA ASN A 42 2.57 6.21 -4.46
C ASN A 42 1.07 6.38 -4.71
N GLY A 43 0.52 7.54 -4.32
CA GLY A 43 -0.84 7.93 -4.67
C GLY A 43 -0.96 8.34 -6.15
N ILE A 44 -2.19 8.63 -6.58
CA ILE A 44 -2.48 9.14 -7.94
C ILE A 44 -1.87 10.54 -8.16
N GLY A 45 -1.70 11.31 -7.08
CA GLY A 45 -1.06 12.64 -7.12
C GLY A 45 -2.01 13.81 -7.35
N ASN A 46 -3.33 13.57 -7.38
CA ASN A 46 -4.36 14.59 -7.52
C ASN A 46 -5.25 14.71 -6.26
N GLY A 47 -4.65 14.54 -5.08
CA GLY A 47 -5.38 14.60 -3.81
C GLY A 47 -6.52 13.57 -3.74
N GLY A 48 -7.69 13.99 -3.29
CA GLY A 48 -8.91 13.18 -3.22
C GLY A 48 -9.61 12.95 -4.56
N ASN A 49 -9.18 13.59 -5.65
CA ASN A 49 -9.72 13.32 -6.98
C ASN A 49 -9.01 12.13 -7.60
N LEU A 50 -9.57 10.95 -7.37
CA LEU A 50 -9.04 9.67 -7.85
C LEU A 50 -9.64 9.27 -9.21
N GLY A 51 -10.53 10.08 -9.79
CA GLY A 51 -11.37 9.66 -10.91
C GLY A 51 -12.51 8.74 -10.47
N GLY A 52 -12.99 8.90 -9.23
CA GLY A 52 -13.95 7.99 -8.60
C GLY A 52 -13.34 6.63 -8.24
N LEU A 53 -14.19 5.68 -7.84
CA LEU A 53 -13.77 4.32 -7.52
C LEU A 53 -13.07 3.61 -8.68
N ALA A 54 -13.50 3.88 -9.92
CA ALA A 54 -12.92 3.26 -11.11
C ALA A 54 -11.46 3.69 -11.33
N GLY A 55 -11.14 4.98 -11.13
CA GLY A 55 -9.77 5.45 -11.25
C GLY A 55 -8.88 4.96 -10.10
N ALA A 56 -9.42 4.88 -8.88
CA ALA A 56 -8.72 4.28 -7.73
C ALA A 56 -8.42 2.79 -7.94
N ASP A 57 -9.40 2.01 -8.41
CA ASP A 57 -9.22 0.58 -8.74
C ASP A 57 -8.18 0.40 -9.86
N ASN A 58 -8.22 1.22 -10.91
CA ASN A 58 -7.25 1.17 -12.00
C ASN A 58 -5.82 1.45 -11.53
N HIS A 59 -5.65 2.37 -10.58
CA HIS A 59 -4.34 2.65 -9.97
C HIS A 59 -3.82 1.44 -9.20
N CYS A 60 -4.67 0.80 -8.38
CA CYS A 60 -4.33 -0.46 -7.72
C CYS A 60 -3.95 -1.55 -8.74
N GLN A 61 -4.74 -1.73 -9.80
CA GLN A 61 -4.47 -2.71 -10.84
C GLN A 61 -3.12 -2.47 -11.52
N THR A 62 -2.80 -1.21 -11.83
CA THR A 62 -1.56 -0.80 -12.49
C THR A 62 -0.34 -1.14 -11.64
N LEU A 63 -0.36 -0.77 -10.36
CA LEU A 63 0.73 -1.06 -9.43
C LEU A 63 0.89 -2.57 -9.19
N ALA A 64 -0.23 -3.28 -9.03
CA ALA A 64 -0.20 -4.74 -8.90
C ALA A 64 0.40 -5.42 -10.13
N GLN A 65 0.04 -4.98 -11.34
CA GLN A 65 0.60 -5.51 -12.58
C GLN A 65 2.12 -5.28 -12.65
N ALA A 66 2.59 -4.08 -12.30
CA ALA A 66 4.01 -3.77 -12.26
C ALA A 66 4.78 -4.64 -11.24
N ALA A 67 4.12 -5.08 -10.16
CA ALA A 67 4.67 -5.98 -9.16
C ALA A 67 4.48 -7.48 -9.45
N GLY A 68 3.94 -7.85 -10.62
CA GLY A 68 3.73 -9.25 -11.00
C GLY A 68 2.45 -9.89 -10.41
N ALA A 69 1.55 -9.10 -9.84
CA ALA A 69 0.27 -9.52 -9.26
C ALA A 69 -0.95 -9.15 -10.14
N GLY A 70 -0.73 -8.87 -11.42
CA GLY A 70 -1.74 -8.29 -12.34
C GLY A 70 -2.85 -9.24 -12.80
N ALA A 71 -2.76 -10.54 -12.53
CA ALA A 71 -3.78 -11.52 -12.95
C ALA A 71 -5.07 -11.45 -12.10
N LYS A 72 -4.99 -10.84 -10.92
CA LYS A 72 -6.13 -10.62 -10.03
C LYS A 72 -6.87 -9.34 -10.40
N THR A 73 -8.13 -9.25 -9.97
CA THR A 73 -8.91 -8.01 -9.97
C THR A 73 -8.61 -7.25 -8.70
N TRP A 74 -8.11 -6.02 -8.83
CA TRP A 74 -7.75 -5.19 -7.69
C TRP A 74 -8.78 -4.09 -7.42
N ARG A 75 -9.06 -3.88 -6.14
CA ARG A 75 -10.01 -2.89 -5.64
C ARG A 75 -9.33 -1.99 -4.62
N ALA A 76 -9.50 -0.69 -4.78
CA ALA A 76 -9.17 0.26 -3.74
C ALA A 76 -10.20 0.15 -2.61
N TYR A 77 -9.75 0.02 -1.37
CA TYR A 77 -10.61 0.01 -0.18
C TYR A 77 -11.14 1.42 0.08
N LEU A 78 -12.23 1.76 -0.60
CA LEU A 78 -12.86 3.08 -0.54
C LEU A 78 -14.37 2.93 -0.51
N SER A 79 -15.01 3.64 0.42
CA SER A 79 -16.46 3.81 0.43
C SER A 79 -16.87 5.05 -0.38
N THR A 80 -18.13 5.10 -0.80
CA THR A 80 -18.75 6.29 -1.42
C THR A 80 -20.08 6.63 -0.75
N GLN A 81 -20.44 7.90 -0.79
CA GLN A 81 -21.72 8.45 -0.36
C GLN A 81 -22.83 8.15 -1.37
N ALA A 82 -24.06 8.07 -0.88
CA ALA A 82 -25.25 8.09 -1.71
C ALA A 82 -25.39 9.48 -2.38
N VAL A 83 -25.55 9.50 -3.70
CA VAL A 83 -25.69 10.73 -4.49
C VAL A 83 -26.54 10.47 -5.72
N ASP A 84 -27.36 11.44 -6.12
CA ASP A 84 -28.20 11.37 -7.33
C ASP A 84 -29.05 10.08 -7.43
N GLY A 85 -29.61 9.65 -6.29
CA GLY A 85 -30.43 8.44 -6.20
C GLY A 85 -29.65 7.11 -6.28
N LYS A 86 -28.31 7.15 -6.40
CA LYS A 86 -27.46 5.98 -6.29
C LYS A 86 -27.16 5.68 -4.81
N PRO A 87 -27.20 4.40 -4.40
CA PRO A 87 -26.88 4.04 -3.02
C PRO A 87 -25.40 4.31 -2.72
N ALA A 88 -25.10 4.49 -1.44
CA ALA A 88 -23.73 4.45 -0.93
C ALA A 88 -23.10 3.09 -1.24
N ILE A 89 -21.77 3.06 -1.36
CA ILE A 89 -21.01 1.82 -1.57
C ILE A 89 -20.07 1.66 -0.40
N ASN A 90 -20.13 0.51 0.27
CA ASN A 90 -19.23 0.17 1.37
C ASN A 90 -17.92 -0.39 0.82
N ALA A 91 -16.79 0.01 1.39
CA ALA A 91 -15.48 -0.52 1.03
C ALA A 91 -15.41 -2.04 1.26
N LYS A 92 -15.94 -2.51 2.40
CA LYS A 92 -15.86 -3.93 2.81
C LYS A 92 -16.53 -4.89 1.81
N ASP A 93 -17.56 -4.44 1.11
CA ASP A 93 -18.35 -5.27 0.19
C ASP A 93 -17.66 -5.45 -1.18
N ARG A 94 -16.57 -4.69 -1.45
CA ARG A 94 -15.91 -4.65 -2.75
C ARG A 94 -14.64 -5.51 -2.82
N ILE A 95 -14.01 -5.79 -1.69
CA ILE A 95 -12.63 -6.30 -1.62
C ILE A 95 -12.50 -7.83 -1.67
N GLY A 96 -13.59 -8.56 -1.92
CA GLY A 96 -13.61 -10.02 -1.88
C GLY A 96 -13.69 -10.58 -0.46
N ASN A 97 -13.47 -11.88 -0.30
CA ASN A 97 -13.67 -12.60 0.97
C ASN A 97 -12.37 -12.94 1.73
N GLY A 98 -11.20 -12.62 1.17
CA GLY A 98 -9.91 -13.04 1.72
C GLY A 98 -9.59 -14.52 1.47
N PRO A 99 -8.50 -15.05 2.06
CA PRO A 99 -7.52 -14.34 2.87
C PRO A 99 -6.67 -13.38 2.02
N TRP A 100 -6.23 -12.28 2.64
CA TRP A 100 -5.33 -11.34 1.97
C TRP A 100 -3.90 -11.46 2.50
N LYS A 101 -2.94 -11.50 1.59
CA LYS A 101 -1.51 -11.61 1.86
C LYS A 101 -0.77 -10.41 1.31
N ASN A 102 0.16 -9.86 2.09
CA ASN A 102 1.06 -8.82 1.60
C ASN A 102 2.12 -9.37 0.64
N ALA A 103 2.94 -8.50 0.06
CA ALA A 103 3.99 -8.86 -0.90
C ALA A 103 5.10 -9.80 -0.36
N LYS A 104 5.12 -10.07 0.95
CA LYS A 104 6.01 -11.06 1.59
C LYS A 104 5.28 -12.36 1.95
N GLY A 105 4.04 -12.53 1.49
CA GLY A 105 3.22 -13.71 1.76
C GLY A 105 2.60 -13.76 3.15
N VAL A 106 2.76 -12.70 3.96
CA VAL A 106 2.19 -12.63 5.31
C VAL A 106 0.69 -12.35 5.20
N VAL A 107 -0.13 -13.18 5.83
CA VAL A 107 -1.58 -12.97 5.92
C VAL A 107 -1.85 -11.73 6.78
N VAL A 108 -2.55 -10.75 6.21
CA VAL A 108 -2.96 -9.52 6.91
C VAL A 108 -4.36 -9.66 7.52
N ALA A 109 -5.24 -10.43 6.89
CA ALA A 109 -6.54 -10.80 7.43
C ALA A 109 -7.03 -12.06 6.72
N LYS A 110 -7.68 -12.96 7.47
CA LYS A 110 -8.20 -14.23 6.92
C LYS A 110 -9.52 -14.08 6.17
N ASP A 111 -10.35 -13.11 6.56
CA ASP A 111 -11.67 -12.83 6.01
C ASP A 111 -12.12 -11.41 6.37
N VAL A 112 -13.28 -10.97 5.85
CA VAL A 112 -13.82 -9.61 6.10
C VAL A 112 -14.08 -9.35 7.58
N ALA A 113 -14.51 -10.36 8.35
CA ALA A 113 -14.80 -10.19 9.77
C ALA A 113 -13.51 -10.01 10.57
N ASP A 114 -12.47 -10.78 10.25
CA ASP A 114 -11.13 -10.63 10.81
C ASP A 114 -10.51 -9.27 10.47
N LEU A 115 -10.64 -8.83 9.21
CA LEU A 115 -10.11 -7.54 8.75
C LEU A 115 -10.65 -6.35 9.58
N HIS A 116 -11.92 -6.37 9.96
CA HIS A 116 -12.54 -5.33 10.79
C HIS A 116 -12.56 -5.69 12.28
N GLY A 117 -11.96 -6.81 12.65
CA GLY A 117 -11.80 -7.26 14.03
C GLY A 117 -10.49 -6.74 14.65
N ALA A 118 -10.33 -7.03 15.95
CA ALA A 118 -9.14 -6.64 16.69
C ALA A 118 -7.88 -7.46 16.34
N SER A 119 -8.06 -8.62 15.70
CA SER A 119 -7.01 -9.62 15.47
C SER A 119 -6.35 -9.53 14.09
N ASN A 120 -6.78 -8.59 13.23
CA ASN A 120 -6.09 -8.40 11.95
C ASN A 120 -4.60 -8.09 12.19
N ASN A 121 -3.80 -8.42 11.18
CA ASN A 121 -2.37 -8.27 11.21
C ASN A 121 -1.95 -7.04 10.39
N LEU A 122 -2.69 -5.93 10.48
CA LEU A 122 -2.29 -4.64 9.90
C LEU A 122 -1.39 -3.89 10.88
N SER A 123 -0.22 -3.46 10.40
CA SER A 123 0.80 -2.75 11.15
C SER A 123 1.79 -2.10 10.18
N LYS A 124 2.70 -1.25 10.67
CA LYS A 124 3.79 -0.69 9.84
C LYS A 124 4.61 -1.77 9.12
N GLN A 125 4.81 -2.94 9.76
CA GLN A 125 5.64 -4.02 9.26
C GLN A 125 4.92 -4.94 8.26
N THR A 126 3.59 -4.88 8.21
CA THR A 126 2.76 -5.81 7.42
C THR A 126 1.92 -5.11 6.36
N SER A 127 1.62 -3.82 6.55
CA SER A 127 1.02 -2.92 5.56
C SER A 127 2.06 -2.41 4.57
N LEU A 128 2.58 -3.33 3.75
CA LEU A 128 3.70 -3.08 2.83
C LEU A 128 3.23 -2.58 1.46
N SER A 129 4.16 -1.98 0.73
CA SER A 129 3.96 -1.60 -0.67
C SER A 129 3.76 -2.82 -1.59
N GLU A 130 3.30 -2.60 -2.81
CA GLU A 130 3.24 -3.64 -3.85
C GLU A 130 4.63 -4.27 -4.12
N LYS A 131 5.70 -3.55 -3.79
CA LYS A 131 7.10 -3.99 -3.90
C LYS A 131 7.63 -4.65 -2.63
N GLY A 132 6.81 -4.77 -1.59
CA GLY A 132 7.20 -5.32 -0.28
C GLY A 132 8.00 -4.36 0.59
N GLU A 133 7.95 -3.06 0.31
CA GLU A 133 8.65 -2.01 1.05
C GLU A 133 7.79 -1.53 2.23
N VAL A 134 8.43 -1.10 3.31
CA VAL A 134 7.73 -0.45 4.42
C VAL A 134 7.32 0.96 3.99
N ILE A 135 6.07 1.34 4.26
CA ILE A 135 5.60 2.71 4.05
C ILE A 135 6.06 3.58 5.22
N ASN A 136 6.58 4.77 4.92
CA ASN A 136 6.91 5.77 5.93
C ASN A 136 5.67 6.08 6.78
N GLY A 137 5.81 5.92 8.10
CA GLY A 137 4.77 6.21 9.08
C GLY A 137 5.10 7.45 9.90
N ARG A 138 4.38 7.59 11.02
CA ARG A 138 4.61 8.65 12.00
C ARG A 138 6.07 8.59 12.50
N GLY A 139 6.75 9.72 12.46
CA GLY A 139 8.16 9.86 12.86
C GLY A 139 9.17 9.68 11.72
N ASP A 140 8.75 9.20 10.55
CA ASP A 140 9.61 9.13 9.36
C ASP A 140 9.51 10.42 8.52
N THR A 141 10.47 10.62 7.59
CA THR A 141 10.49 11.75 6.66
C THR A 141 10.57 11.27 5.21
N PRO A 142 9.63 11.67 4.32
CA PRO A 142 8.38 12.36 4.64
C PRO A 142 7.43 11.48 5.45
N ASN A 143 6.54 12.07 6.24
CA ASN A 143 5.44 11.36 6.90
C ASN A 143 4.37 10.99 5.84
N ARG A 144 3.98 9.72 5.78
CA ARG A 144 2.99 9.19 4.82
C ARG A 144 2.03 8.18 5.49
N HIS A 145 1.74 8.39 6.77
CA HIS A 145 1.03 7.40 7.59
C HIS A 145 -0.48 7.33 7.33
N ASP A 146 -1.10 8.42 6.83
CA ASP A 146 -2.52 8.43 6.51
C ASP A 146 -2.81 7.76 5.16
N VAL A 147 -3.94 7.07 5.09
CA VAL A 147 -4.46 6.39 3.89
C VAL A 147 -5.94 6.69 3.72
N LEU A 148 -6.36 6.97 2.49
CA LEU A 148 -7.74 7.32 2.16
C LEU A 148 -8.64 6.09 2.30
N THR A 149 -9.81 6.25 2.95
CA THR A 149 -10.81 5.18 3.10
C THR A 149 -12.24 5.65 2.86
N GLY A 150 -12.61 6.80 3.43
CA GLY A 150 -13.99 7.27 3.44
C GLY A 150 -14.96 6.34 4.18
N SER A 151 -14.45 5.47 5.04
CA SER A 151 -15.20 4.39 5.68
C SER A 151 -15.28 4.56 7.18
N GLN A 152 -16.35 4.03 7.79
CA GLN A 152 -16.45 3.79 9.22
C GLN A 152 -15.61 2.57 9.63
N ALA A 153 -15.48 2.31 10.94
CA ALA A 153 -14.64 1.25 11.49
C ALA A 153 -15.01 -0.14 10.97
N ASP A 154 -16.29 -0.39 10.76
CA ASP A 154 -16.84 -1.64 10.24
C ASP A 154 -16.76 -1.76 8.71
N GLY A 155 -16.14 -0.78 8.04
CA GLY A 155 -15.94 -0.73 6.60
C GLY A 155 -17.16 -0.29 5.79
N THR A 156 -18.19 0.26 6.46
CA THR A 156 -19.35 0.86 5.80
C THR A 156 -19.09 2.32 5.42
N ALA A 157 -19.88 2.83 4.47
CA ALA A 157 -19.89 4.26 4.15
C ALA A 157 -20.45 5.08 5.33
N PHE A 158 -20.06 6.36 5.38
CA PHE A 158 -20.75 7.33 6.25
C PHE A 158 -22.19 7.57 5.78
N ALA A 159 -23.03 8.07 6.68
CA ALA A 159 -24.41 8.40 6.39
C ALA A 159 -24.52 9.57 5.39
N ALA A 160 -25.64 9.63 4.66
CA ALA A 160 -25.91 10.71 3.73
C ALA A 160 -25.83 12.09 4.43
N GLY A 161 -25.18 13.06 3.77
CA GLY A 161 -24.93 14.40 4.33
C GLY A 161 -23.60 14.54 5.07
N GLU A 162 -22.92 13.42 5.38
CA GLU A 162 -21.59 13.41 5.99
C GLU A 162 -20.54 12.96 4.97
N ASP A 163 -20.34 13.75 3.91
CA ASP A 163 -19.35 13.39 2.89
C ASP A 163 -17.93 13.34 3.47
N ARG A 164 -17.41 12.11 3.59
CA ARG A 164 -16.05 11.79 4.00
C ARG A 164 -15.21 11.21 2.86
N THR A 165 -15.51 11.59 1.61
CA THR A 165 -14.96 10.93 0.41
C THR A 165 -14.44 11.91 -0.64
N CYS A 166 -14.35 13.21 -0.32
CA CYS A 166 -13.97 14.23 -1.30
C CYS A 166 -14.87 14.18 -2.56
N LYS A 167 -16.20 14.25 -2.36
CA LYS A 167 -17.22 14.14 -3.41
C LYS A 167 -17.12 12.84 -4.19
N ASN A 168 -17.18 11.70 -3.49
CA ASN A 168 -17.04 10.36 -4.08
C ASN A 168 -15.77 10.22 -4.93
N TRP A 169 -14.67 10.75 -4.40
CA TRP A 169 -13.32 10.69 -4.97
C TRP A 169 -13.17 11.42 -6.29
N THR A 170 -13.86 12.57 -6.44
CA THR A 170 -13.84 13.40 -7.66
C THR A 170 -13.42 14.84 -7.41
N SER A 171 -13.12 15.22 -6.16
CA SER A 171 -12.68 16.57 -5.78
C SER A 171 -11.27 16.57 -5.21
N SER A 172 -10.44 17.49 -5.71
CA SER A 172 -9.09 17.76 -5.19
C SER A 172 -9.02 19.07 -4.40
N THR A 173 -10.16 19.65 -4.05
CA THR A 173 -10.22 20.93 -3.32
C THR A 173 -11.13 20.78 -2.11
N GLN A 174 -12.43 21.00 -2.30
CA GLN A 174 -13.42 20.99 -1.22
C GLN A 174 -13.79 19.57 -0.78
N GLY A 175 -13.81 19.34 0.54
CA GLY A 175 -14.38 18.19 1.22
C GLY A 175 -13.58 17.78 2.44
N ALA A 176 -13.73 16.54 2.87
CA ALA A 176 -12.72 15.87 3.68
C ALA A 176 -12.80 14.39 3.34
N ALA A 177 -11.68 13.70 3.34
CA ALA A 177 -11.66 12.25 3.28
C ALA A 177 -11.54 11.71 4.71
N MET A 178 -12.32 10.69 5.08
CA MET A 178 -11.95 9.90 6.24
C MET A 178 -10.67 9.12 5.87
N VAL A 179 -9.68 9.21 6.75
CA VAL A 179 -8.42 8.47 6.62
C VAL A 179 -8.25 7.52 7.78
N GLY A 180 -7.46 6.47 7.58
CA GLY A 180 -6.92 5.67 8.67
C GLY A 180 -5.40 5.72 8.69
N HIS A 181 -4.78 4.99 9.61
CA HIS A 181 -3.33 4.94 9.80
C HIS A 181 -2.74 3.61 9.36
N ILE A 182 -1.86 3.65 8.37
CA ILE A 182 -1.14 2.47 7.83
C ILE A 182 -0.32 1.78 8.91
N ASP A 183 0.26 2.57 9.80
CA ASP A 183 1.17 2.16 10.86
C ASP A 183 0.49 1.88 12.22
N ARG A 184 -0.84 2.05 12.30
CA ARG A 184 -1.64 1.89 13.52
C ARG A 184 -1.19 2.78 14.68
N THR A 185 -0.55 3.91 14.38
CA THR A 185 0.06 4.80 15.39
C THR A 185 -0.61 6.16 15.40
N GLY A 186 -1.14 6.54 16.57
CA GLY A 186 -1.84 7.80 16.78
C GLY A 186 -1.14 8.78 17.72
N LEU A 187 -1.88 9.82 18.11
CA LEU A 187 -1.47 10.78 19.14
C LEU A 187 -1.70 10.25 20.56
N ASN A 188 -2.57 9.25 20.72
CA ASN A 188 -2.92 8.62 21.98
C ASN A 188 -3.40 7.18 21.73
N GLU A 189 -3.85 6.52 22.80
CA GLU A 189 -4.19 5.11 22.79
C GLU A 189 -5.67 4.80 22.47
N GLU A 190 -6.49 5.84 22.24
CA GLU A 190 -7.92 5.67 21.94
C GLU A 190 -8.14 4.93 20.62
N PRO A 191 -9.24 4.16 20.46
CA PRO A 191 -9.46 3.34 19.28
C PRO A 191 -9.38 4.08 17.93
N PRO A 192 -9.97 5.30 17.76
CA PRO A 192 -9.83 6.06 16.52
C PRO A 192 -8.37 6.42 16.21
N SER A 193 -7.58 6.82 17.21
CA SER A 193 -6.19 7.23 17.04
C SER A 193 -5.30 6.13 16.47
N LYS A 194 -5.66 4.86 16.62
CA LYS A 194 -4.91 3.74 16.02
C LYS A 194 -5.60 3.16 14.79
N SER A 195 -6.82 3.59 14.48
CA SER A 195 -7.68 2.96 13.48
C SER A 195 -7.02 2.93 12.11
N TRP A 196 -6.99 1.74 11.49
CA TRP A 196 -6.40 1.57 10.16
C TRP A 196 -7.28 2.13 9.04
N ASN A 197 -8.58 2.35 9.30
CA ASN A 197 -9.56 2.79 8.31
C ASN A 197 -10.44 3.98 8.70
N THR A 198 -10.44 4.45 9.95
CA THR A 198 -11.32 5.56 10.39
C THR A 198 -10.74 6.39 11.54
N SER A 199 -9.53 6.91 11.37
CA SER A 199 -8.89 7.71 12.41
C SER A 199 -9.44 9.13 12.51
N HIS A 200 -9.36 9.89 11.42
CA HIS A 200 -9.81 11.28 11.39
C HIS A 200 -10.11 11.74 9.96
N PRO A 201 -10.89 12.83 9.79
CA PRO A 201 -11.00 13.50 8.51
C PRO A 201 -9.65 14.14 8.12
N SER A 202 -9.38 14.19 6.82
CA SER A 202 -8.34 15.04 6.25
C SER A 202 -8.69 16.52 6.45
N ARG A 203 -7.68 17.37 6.42
CA ARG A 203 -7.81 18.80 6.68
C ARG A 203 -6.76 19.60 5.90
N GLY A 204 -7.02 20.89 5.76
CA GLY A 204 -6.04 21.82 5.21
C GLY A 204 -6.69 23.07 4.63
N PRO A 205 -5.89 24.10 4.32
CA PRO A 205 -6.38 25.39 3.85
C PRO A 205 -7.06 25.33 2.47
N ASP A 206 -6.78 24.33 1.63
CA ASP A 206 -7.38 24.21 0.29
C ASP A 206 -8.72 23.45 0.28
N GLY A 207 -9.25 23.16 1.47
CA GLY A 207 -10.54 22.51 1.64
C GLY A 207 -10.45 21.01 1.93
N GLY A 208 -9.29 20.48 2.32
CA GLY A 208 -9.11 19.14 2.89
C GLY A 208 -8.82 18.01 1.90
N CYS A 209 -9.00 18.25 0.60
CA CYS A 209 -8.87 17.20 -0.43
C CYS A 209 -7.72 17.45 -1.42
N SER A 210 -6.96 18.54 -1.31
CA SER A 210 -5.79 18.77 -2.17
C SER A 210 -4.64 17.84 -1.80
N GLN A 211 -3.71 17.59 -2.72
CA GLN A 211 -2.51 16.79 -2.39
C GLN A 211 -1.70 17.44 -1.26
N ASN A 212 -1.65 18.78 -1.23
CA ASN A 212 -0.96 19.52 -0.17
C ASN A 212 -1.67 19.37 1.17
N ASP A 213 -3.00 19.40 1.17
CA ASP A 213 -3.80 19.20 2.38
C ASP A 213 -3.61 17.79 2.96
N LEU A 214 -3.62 16.77 2.10
CA LEU A 214 -3.34 15.38 2.52
C LEU A 214 -1.94 15.26 3.14
N LYS A 215 -0.93 15.87 2.52
CA LYS A 215 0.44 15.94 3.07
C LYS A 215 0.50 16.67 4.41
N SER A 216 -0.21 17.79 4.54
CA SER A 216 -0.27 18.56 5.79
C SER A 216 -1.01 17.82 6.92
N THR A 217 -1.92 16.92 6.57
CA THR A 217 -2.64 16.06 7.52
C THR A 217 -1.73 14.96 8.08
N GLY A 218 -0.87 14.38 7.23
CA GLY A 218 -0.01 13.25 7.58
C GLY A 218 0.04 12.13 6.54
N GLY A 219 -0.63 12.29 5.40
CA GLY A 219 -0.72 11.32 4.32
C GLY A 219 -0.01 11.72 3.04
N ASP A 220 -0.29 10.95 1.98
CA ASP A 220 0.20 11.24 0.63
C ASP A 220 -0.79 10.78 -0.45
N GLY A 221 -2.08 10.67 -0.11
CA GLY A 221 -3.11 10.15 -1.01
C GLY A 221 -2.92 8.66 -1.35
N LEU A 222 -2.44 7.88 -0.38
CA LEU A 222 -2.25 6.44 -0.54
C LEU A 222 -3.56 5.69 -0.41
N LEU A 223 -3.58 4.48 -1.00
CA LEU A 223 -4.73 3.58 -0.99
C LEU A 223 -4.32 2.22 -0.45
N TYR A 224 -5.24 1.55 0.25
CA TYR A 224 -5.16 0.09 0.37
C TYR A 224 -5.76 -0.55 -0.88
N CYS A 225 -5.05 -1.53 -1.42
CA CYS A 225 -5.46 -2.30 -2.57
C CYS A 225 -5.65 -3.76 -2.15
N PHE A 226 -6.83 -4.31 -2.42
CA PHE A 226 -7.18 -5.69 -2.11
C PHE A 226 -7.57 -6.42 -3.41
N ALA A 227 -7.11 -7.66 -3.55
CA ALA A 227 -7.60 -8.54 -4.59
C ALA A 227 -9.01 -9.02 -4.24
N SER A 228 -9.95 -8.95 -5.19
CA SER A 228 -11.35 -9.32 -4.98
C SER A 228 -11.73 -10.70 -5.56
N ASN A 229 -10.80 -11.41 -6.20
CA ASN A 229 -10.98 -12.73 -6.78
C ASN A 229 -9.70 -13.57 -6.78
#